data_AF-T1AHN4-F1
#
_entry.id   AF-T1AHN4-F1
#
_cell.length_a   1.000
_cell.length_b   1.000
_cell.length_c   1.000
_cell.angle_alpha   90.00
_cell.angle_beta   90.00
_cell.angle_gamma   90.00
#
_symmetry.space_group_name_H-M   'P 1'
#
loop_
_entity.id
_entity.type
_entity.pdbx_description
1 polymer ?
#
loop_
_entity_poly.entity_id
_entity_poly.type
_entity_poly.pdbx_seq_one_letter_code
_entity_poly.pdbx_strand_id
1 'polypeptide(L)'
;MLLTEHDIYLFREGTHGRAYEKLGAHILPAEGARPAGTHFAVWAPNAASVAVIGDFNGWNPQAHRLTPRDDSSGIWEGFIADIARGTLYKYHIISRHAGYTVAKSDPFAFRCETPPQTASVVWDLAYEWGDARWLANRAQT
;
A
#
# COMPACT_ATOMS: atom_id res chain seq x y z
N MET A 1 -13.04 2.54 5.24
CA MET A 1 -11.92 1.84 4.59
C MET A 1 -11.62 2.52 3.27
N LEU A 2 -10.36 2.50 2.80
CA LEU A 2 -9.97 3.19 1.56
C LEU A 2 -10.48 2.46 0.31
N LEU A 3 -10.55 1.13 0.36
CA LEU A 3 -11.10 0.26 -0.69
C LEU A 3 -12.61 0.13 -0.55
N THR A 4 -13.33 0.50 -1.62
CA THR A 4 -14.79 0.34 -1.75
C THR A 4 -15.15 -0.99 -2.43
N GLU A 5 -16.41 -1.41 -2.35
CA GLU A 5 -16.88 -2.60 -3.07
C GLU A 5 -16.68 -2.49 -4.60
N HIS A 6 -16.83 -1.28 -5.15
CA HIS A 6 -16.60 -1.04 -6.57
C HIS A 6 -15.13 -1.19 -6.96
N ASP A 7 -14.21 -0.70 -6.14
CA ASP A 7 -12.77 -0.89 -6.34
C ASP A 7 -12.43 -2.40 -6.37
N ILE A 8 -13.03 -3.19 -5.48
CA ILE A 8 -12.84 -4.64 -5.42
C ILE A 8 -13.42 -5.34 -6.64
N TYR A 9 -14.61 -4.95 -7.08
CA TYR A 9 -15.23 -5.48 -8.29
C TYR A 9 -14.31 -5.29 -9.51
N LEU A 10 -13.86 -4.06 -9.75
CA LEU A 10 -12.96 -3.74 -10.86
C LEU A 10 -11.60 -4.46 -10.72
N PHE A 11 -11.10 -4.61 -9.48
CA PHE A 11 -9.84 -5.31 -9.24
C PHE A 11 -9.95 -6.79 -9.60
N ARG A 12 -11.04 -7.45 -9.23
CA ARG A 12 -11.28 -8.87 -9.54
C ARG A 12 -11.53 -9.12 -11.03
N GLU A 13 -12.18 -8.19 -11.71
CA GLU A 13 -12.36 -8.24 -13.16
C GLU A 13 -11.05 -7.95 -13.93
N GLY A 14 -10.06 -7.36 -13.27
CA GLY A 14 -8.82 -6.92 -13.90
C GLY A 14 -8.95 -5.61 -14.68
N THR A 15 -10.00 -4.83 -14.43
CA THR A 15 -10.34 -3.58 -15.13
C THR A 15 -10.04 -2.32 -14.31
N HIS A 16 -9.53 -2.46 -13.08
CA HIS A 16 -9.21 -1.33 -12.22
C HIS A 16 -7.94 -0.56 -12.65
N GLY A 17 -8.08 0.32 -13.64
CA GLY A 17 -6.97 1.13 -14.17
C GLY A 17 -6.32 2.13 -13.19
N ARG A 18 -6.88 2.28 -11.98
CA ARG A 18 -6.39 3.15 -10.90
C ARG A 18 -6.18 2.40 -9.58
N ALA A 19 -5.94 1.08 -9.64
CA ALA A 19 -5.74 0.27 -8.43
C ALA A 19 -4.61 0.80 -7.52
N TYR A 20 -3.63 1.51 -8.08
CA TYR A 20 -2.53 2.14 -7.35
C TYR A 20 -2.97 3.24 -6.38
N GLU A 21 -4.19 3.76 -6.49
CA GLU A 21 -4.75 4.74 -5.53
C GLU A 21 -5.30 4.10 -4.27
N LYS A 22 -5.36 2.76 -4.27
CA LYS A 22 -6.02 1.95 -3.26
C LYS A 22 -5.05 0.97 -2.63
N LEU A 23 -4.31 0.24 -3.47
CA LEU A 23 -3.24 -0.67 -3.08
C LEU A 23 -1.94 0.11 -2.85
N GLY A 24 -1.08 -0.43 -1.98
CA GLY A 24 0.14 0.23 -1.55
C GLY A 24 -0.01 0.92 -0.20
N ALA A 25 0.84 1.92 0.04
CA ALA A 25 0.82 2.75 1.24
C ALA A 25 0.29 4.16 0.93
N HIS A 26 -0.80 4.55 1.57
CA HIS A 26 -1.51 5.82 1.35
C HIS A 26 -1.62 6.62 2.64
N ILE A 27 -1.02 7.80 2.66
CA ILE A 27 -1.09 8.72 3.81
C ILE A 27 -2.51 9.27 3.90
N LEU A 28 -3.14 9.11 5.07
CA LEU A 28 -4.44 9.66 5.39
C LEU A 28 -4.26 10.77 6.43
N PRO A 29 -4.78 12.00 6.18
CA PRO A 29 -4.71 13.08 7.14
C PRO A 29 -5.55 12.76 8.39
N ALA A 30 -5.29 13.50 9.46
CA ALA A 30 -6.16 13.46 10.63
C ALA A 30 -7.56 13.95 10.26
N GLU A 31 -8.59 13.21 10.68
CA GLU A 31 -9.98 13.52 10.39
C GLU A 31 -10.83 13.34 11.65
N GLY A 32 -11.42 14.44 12.14
CA GLY A 32 -12.16 14.44 13.39
C GLY A 32 -11.29 13.97 14.57
N ALA A 33 -11.72 12.90 15.24
CA ALA A 33 -10.99 12.30 16.36
C ALA A 33 -9.92 11.27 15.92
N ARG A 34 -9.76 10.99 14.62
CA ARG A 34 -8.83 9.99 14.12
C ARG A 34 -7.44 10.62 13.91
N PRO A 35 -6.35 10.00 14.43
CA PRO A 35 -5.00 10.48 14.17
C PRO A 35 -4.64 10.32 12.69
N ALA A 36 -3.69 11.13 12.22
CA ALA A 36 -3.08 10.93 10.91
C ALA A 36 -2.32 9.59 10.88
N GLY A 37 -2.17 9.01 9.70
CA GLY A 37 -1.42 7.76 9.57
C GLY A 37 -1.42 7.26 8.14
N THR A 38 -1.08 5.99 7.97
CA THR A 38 -0.98 5.39 6.64
C THR A 38 -1.87 4.15 6.54
N HIS A 39 -2.66 4.08 5.47
CA HIS A 39 -3.40 2.90 5.07
C HIS A 39 -2.51 2.03 4.19
N PHE A 40 -2.37 0.76 4.56
CA PHE A 40 -1.62 -0.23 3.81
C PHE A 40 -2.60 -1.23 3.20
N ALA A 41 -2.41 -1.58 1.93
CA ALA A 41 -3.17 -2.63 1.27
C ALA A 41 -2.30 -3.42 0.28
N VAL A 42 -2.34 -4.74 0.35
CA VAL A 42 -1.57 -5.63 -0.53
C VAL A 42 -2.37 -6.86 -0.92
N TRP A 43 -2.28 -7.27 -2.18
CA TRP A 43 -2.89 -8.48 -2.67
C TRP A 43 -1.99 -9.70 -2.37
N ALA A 44 -2.46 -10.60 -1.51
CA ALA A 44 -1.74 -11.80 -1.08
C ALA A 44 -2.73 -12.94 -0.76
N PRO A 45 -3.46 -13.48 -1.77
CA PRO A 45 -4.59 -14.38 -1.55
C PRO A 45 -4.23 -15.68 -0.83
N ASN A 46 -3.01 -16.17 -1.05
CA ASN A 46 -2.52 -17.43 -0.47
C ASN A 46 -1.71 -17.24 0.83
N ALA A 47 -1.70 -16.02 1.39
CA ALA A 47 -1.06 -15.76 2.67
C ALA A 47 -1.90 -16.34 3.84
N ALA A 48 -1.20 -16.87 4.83
CA ALA A 48 -1.76 -17.20 6.14
C ALA A 48 -1.78 -15.96 7.05
N SER A 49 -0.80 -15.08 6.92
CA SER A 49 -0.80 -13.77 7.57
C SER A 49 0.08 -12.78 6.82
N VAL A 50 -0.27 -11.50 6.93
CA VAL A 50 0.51 -10.37 6.44
C VAL A 50 0.67 -9.36 7.57
N ALA A 51 1.86 -8.82 7.75
CA ALA A 51 2.15 -7.73 8.67
C ALA A 51 3.00 -6.65 8.00
N VAL A 52 2.83 -5.40 8.43
CA VAL A 52 3.71 -4.30 8.03
C VAL A 52 4.86 -4.23 9.01
N ILE A 53 6.08 -4.36 8.50
CA ILE A 53 7.31 -4.23 9.29
C ILE A 53 8.09 -3.03 8.79
N GLY A 54 8.73 -2.30 9.68
CA GLY A 54 9.48 -1.09 9.34
C GLY A 54 10.31 -0.56 10.50
N ASP A 55 11.00 0.54 10.28
CA ASP A 55 11.79 1.24 11.30
C ASP A 55 10.94 1.59 12.54
N PHE A 56 9.71 2.07 12.34
CA PHE A 56 8.76 2.49 13.36
C PHE A 56 8.35 1.38 14.35
N ASN A 57 8.55 0.10 14.00
CA ASN A 57 8.24 -1.03 14.86
C ASN A 57 9.42 -1.97 15.08
N GLY A 58 10.64 -1.51 14.79
CA GLY A 58 11.86 -2.31 14.93
C GLY A 58 11.85 -3.56 14.05
N TRP A 59 11.18 -3.50 12.90
CA TRP A 59 10.98 -4.62 11.98
C TRP A 59 10.27 -5.84 12.59
N ASN A 60 9.41 -5.63 13.61
CA ASN A 60 8.73 -6.68 14.33
C ASN A 60 7.45 -7.17 13.60
N PRO A 61 7.40 -8.44 13.12
CA PRO A 61 6.25 -8.97 12.37
C PRO A 61 4.99 -9.21 13.22
N GLN A 62 5.08 -9.10 14.55
CA GLN A 62 3.92 -9.25 15.44
C GLN A 62 3.24 -7.92 15.78
N ALA A 63 3.88 -6.78 15.49
CA ALA A 63 3.41 -5.48 15.96
C ALA A 63 2.21 -4.94 15.15
N HIS A 64 2.24 -5.09 13.82
CA HIS A 64 1.26 -4.45 12.92
C HIS A 64 0.74 -5.44 11.88
N ARG A 65 -0.14 -6.35 12.31
CA ARG A 65 -0.78 -7.33 11.41
C ARG A 65 -1.90 -6.68 10.61
N LEU A 66 -2.00 -7.04 9.33
CA LEU A 66 -3.10 -6.64 8.45
C LEU A 66 -4.26 -7.65 8.56
N THR A 67 -5.46 -7.18 8.23
CA THR A 67 -6.67 -7.99 8.21
C THR A 67 -6.99 -8.38 6.77
N PRO A 68 -7.27 -9.66 6.48
CA PRO A 68 -7.76 -10.05 5.16
C PRO A 68 -9.18 -9.52 4.99
N ARG A 69 -9.50 -8.98 3.83
CA ARG A 69 -10.87 -8.57 3.50
C ARG A 69 -11.79 -9.80 3.41
N ASP A 70 -13.04 -9.64 3.82
CA ASP A 70 -14.07 -10.67 3.87
C ASP A 70 -14.80 -10.90 2.53
N ASP A 71 -14.34 -10.25 1.46
CA ASP A 71 -14.94 -10.26 0.12
C ASP A 71 -14.29 -11.27 -0.86
N SER A 72 -13.42 -12.15 -0.35
CA SER A 72 -12.65 -13.13 -1.13
C SER A 72 -11.73 -12.53 -2.21
N SER A 73 -11.41 -11.23 -2.15
CA SER A 73 -10.43 -10.60 -3.06
C SER A 73 -9.00 -11.11 -2.83
N GLY A 74 -8.70 -11.59 -1.62
CA GLY A 74 -7.34 -11.92 -1.20
C GLY A 74 -6.47 -10.71 -0.87
N ILE A 75 -7.08 -9.53 -0.75
CA ILE A 75 -6.42 -8.30 -0.30
C ILE A 75 -6.35 -8.28 1.22
N TRP A 76 -5.20 -7.86 1.73
CA TRP A 76 -4.94 -7.61 3.15
C TRP A 76 -4.80 -6.11 3.33
N GLU A 77 -5.47 -5.55 4.32
CA GLU A 77 -5.42 -4.11 4.58
C GLU A 77 -5.42 -3.76 6.07
N GLY A 78 -5.02 -2.52 6.37
CA GLY A 78 -4.95 -2.02 7.72
C GLY A 78 -4.47 -0.58 7.78
N PHE A 79 -4.90 0.12 8.81
CA PHE A 79 -4.46 1.48 9.09
C PHE A 79 -3.51 1.48 10.28
N ILE A 80 -2.38 2.17 10.15
CA ILE A 80 -1.41 2.37 11.21
C ILE A 80 -1.28 3.87 11.47
N ALA A 81 -1.57 4.29 12.70
CA ALA A 81 -1.47 5.67 13.13
C ALA A 81 0.01 6.12 13.16
N ASP A 82 0.23 7.43 13.04
CA ASP A 82 1.53 8.08 13.20
C ASP A 82 2.62 7.62 12.22
N ILE A 83 2.23 6.98 11.11
CA ILE A 83 3.11 6.67 9.99
C ILE A 83 3.02 7.78 8.95
N ALA A 84 4.16 8.40 8.66
CA ALA A 84 4.28 9.58 7.81
C ALA A 84 5.09 9.30 6.53
N ARG A 85 5.11 10.29 5.64
CA ARG A 85 5.96 10.29 4.45
C ARG A 85 7.44 10.09 4.83
N GLY A 86 8.11 9.19 4.12
CA GLY A 86 9.52 8.86 4.32
C GLY A 86 9.76 7.61 5.17
N THR A 87 8.74 7.08 5.84
CA THR A 87 8.86 5.86 6.65
C THR A 87 9.21 4.64 5.81
N LEU A 88 10.17 3.83 6.27
CA LEU A 88 10.57 2.59 5.62
C LEU A 88 9.65 1.45 6.03
N TYR A 89 9.24 0.63 5.06
CA TYR A 89 8.41 -0.55 5.34
C TYR A 89 8.61 -1.69 4.34
N LYS A 90 8.20 -2.89 4.78
CA LYS A 90 8.02 -4.10 3.98
C LYS A 90 6.79 -4.84 4.47
N TYR A 91 6.25 -5.73 3.63
CA TYR A 91 5.27 -6.72 4.06
C TYR A 91 5.97 -8.00 4.51
N HIS A 92 5.78 -8.39 5.75
CA HIS A 92 6.12 -9.71 6.25
C HIS A 92 4.97 -10.68 5.94
N ILE A 93 5.22 -11.66 5.09
CA ILE A 93 4.21 -12.59 4.58
C ILE A 93 4.56 -13.99 5.04
N ILE A 94 3.59 -14.66 5.67
CA ILE A 94 3.63 -16.10 5.95
C ILE A 94 2.65 -16.77 4.99
N SER A 95 3.13 -17.69 4.17
CA SER A 95 2.33 -18.45 3.19
C SER A 95 1.57 -19.60 3.85
N ARG A 96 0.40 -19.94 3.30
CA ARG A 96 -0.30 -21.20 3.65
C ARG A 96 0.43 -22.44 3.11
N HIS A 97 1.33 -22.25 2.14
CA HIS A 97 2.04 -23.34 1.48
C HIS A 97 3.48 -23.43 2.00
N ALA A 98 3.87 -24.63 2.45
CA ALA A 98 5.24 -25.01 2.80
C ALA A 98 5.95 -24.11 3.84
N GLY A 99 5.20 -23.40 4.68
CA GLY A 99 5.76 -22.54 5.73
C GLY A 99 6.59 -21.36 5.22
N TYR A 100 6.49 -21.03 3.93
CA TYR A 100 7.28 -19.97 3.31
C TYR A 100 7.03 -18.62 4.01
N THR A 101 8.10 -18.03 4.53
CA THR A 101 8.06 -16.76 5.26
C THR A 101 9.06 -15.81 4.64
N VAL A 102 8.62 -14.59 4.32
CA VAL A 102 9.46 -13.62 3.61
C VAL A 102 9.08 -12.18 3.94
N ALA A 103 10.07 -11.29 3.92
CA ALA A 103 9.85 -9.85 3.86
C ALA A 103 9.91 -9.37 2.40
N LYS A 104 8.82 -8.79 1.89
CA LYS A 104 8.70 -8.30 0.52
C LYS A 104 8.55 -6.78 0.50
N SER A 105 9.20 -6.15 -0.47
CA SER A 105 8.87 -4.78 -0.89
C SER A 105 7.43 -4.73 -1.38
N ASP A 106 6.80 -3.57 -1.26
CA ASP A 106 5.45 -3.34 -1.73
C ASP A 106 5.39 -3.35 -3.27
N PRO A 107 4.55 -4.20 -3.89
CA PRO A 107 4.35 -4.20 -5.35
C PRO A 107 3.85 -2.87 -5.91
N PHE A 108 3.15 -2.07 -5.08
CA PHE A 108 2.59 -0.76 -5.40
C PHE A 108 3.38 0.39 -4.75
N ALA A 109 4.65 0.17 -4.37
CA ALA A 109 5.48 1.22 -3.80
C ALA A 109 5.63 2.42 -4.77
N PHE A 110 5.29 3.63 -4.31
CA PHE A 110 5.61 4.87 -5.04
C PHE A 110 7.09 5.24 -4.95
N ARG A 111 7.78 4.78 -3.90
CA ARG A 111 9.19 5.03 -3.68
C ARG A 111 9.85 3.84 -2.99
N CYS A 112 11.11 3.58 -3.31
CA CYS A 112 11.93 2.53 -2.71
C CYS A 112 13.26 3.12 -2.22
N GLU A 113 13.92 2.39 -1.31
CA GLU A 113 15.30 2.69 -0.92
C GLU A 113 16.26 2.58 -2.11
N THR A 114 17.41 3.24 -1.98
CA THR A 114 18.50 3.11 -2.96
C THR A 114 19.13 1.71 -2.85
N PRO A 115 19.36 1.01 -3.97
CA PRO A 115 20.07 -0.26 -3.97
C PRO A 115 21.42 -0.19 -3.24
N PRO A 116 21.84 -1.25 -2.52
CA PRO A 116 21.27 -2.60 -2.49
C PRO A 116 20.10 -2.79 -1.51
N GLN A 117 19.66 -1.72 -0.83
CA GLN A 117 18.52 -1.79 0.08
C GLN A 117 17.21 -2.01 -0.68
N THR A 118 16.21 -2.57 0.01
CA THR A 118 15.00 -3.11 -0.65
C THR A 118 13.70 -2.73 0.07
N ALA A 119 13.70 -1.89 1.10
CA ALA A 119 12.45 -1.45 1.68
C ALA A 119 11.71 -0.47 0.74
N SER A 120 10.40 -0.51 0.84
CA SER A 120 9.53 0.51 0.28
C SER A 120 9.50 1.70 1.22
N VAL A 121 9.22 2.88 0.68
CA VAL A 121 9.15 4.14 1.42
C VAL A 121 7.73 4.66 1.28
N VAL A 122 7.07 4.97 2.41
CA VAL A 122 5.76 5.64 2.42
C VAL A 122 5.92 6.99 1.72
N TRP A 123 5.16 7.24 0.67
CA TRP A 123 5.32 8.42 -0.18
C TRP A 123 3.98 8.89 -0.75
N ASP A 124 3.96 10.13 -1.24
CA ASP A 124 2.81 10.72 -1.94
C ASP A 124 3.22 11.22 -3.33
N LEU A 125 2.23 11.49 -4.18
CA LEU A 125 2.40 12.00 -5.53
C LEU A 125 2.01 13.48 -5.64
N ALA A 126 2.19 14.26 -4.56
CA ALA A 126 1.68 15.63 -4.42
C ALA A 126 2.47 16.71 -5.20
N TYR A 127 3.23 16.34 -6.23
CA TYR A 127 3.99 17.32 -7.03
C TYR A 127 3.06 18.17 -7.89
N GLU A 128 3.22 19.50 -7.83
CA GLU A 128 2.48 20.45 -8.65
C GLU A 128 3.12 20.57 -10.04
N TRP A 129 2.45 20.03 -11.06
CA TRP A 129 2.92 20.07 -12.44
C TRP A 129 2.67 21.44 -13.09
N GLY A 130 3.68 21.95 -13.80
CA GLY A 130 3.64 23.23 -14.52
C GLY A 130 3.44 23.10 -16.04
N ASP A 131 3.02 21.95 -16.54
CA ASP A 131 3.01 21.59 -17.98
C ASP A 131 1.63 21.61 -18.63
N ALA A 132 0.65 22.28 -18.02
CA ALA A 132 -0.74 22.34 -18.49
C ALA A 132 -0.86 22.78 -19.97
N ARG A 133 -0.06 23.76 -20.40
CA ARG A 133 -0.05 24.23 -21.81
C ARG A 133 0.38 23.13 -22.77
N TRP A 134 1.37 22.33 -22.40
CA TRP A 134 1.86 21.23 -23.22
C TRP A 134 0.80 20.13 -23.36
N LEU A 135 0.16 19.74 -22.26
CA LEU A 135 -0.91 18.73 -22.26
C LEU A 135 -2.10 19.15 -23.13
N ALA A 136 -2.48 20.44 -23.08
CA ALA A 136 -3.57 20.97 -23.90
C ALA A 136 -3.26 20.88 -25.42
N ASN A 137 -2.03 21.18 -25.82
CA ASN A 137 -1.59 21.06 -27.21
C ASN A 137 -1.56 19.60 -27.67
N ARG A 138 -1.06 18.70 -26.81
CA ARG A 138 -0.97 17.26 -27.12
C ARG A 138 -2.34 16.64 -27.41
N ALA A 139 -3.40 17.05 -26.72
CA ALA A 139 -4.73 16.47 -26.89
C ALA A 139 -5.39 16.79 -28.25
N GLN A 140 -4.87 17.78 -28.98
CA GLN A 140 -5.39 18.21 -30.28
C GLN A 140 -4.67 17.53 -31.47
N THR A 141 -3.60 16.80 -31.21
CA THR A 141 -2.75 16.14 -32.23
C THR A 141 -2.83 14.63 -32.06
#